data_AF-A1WSX3-F1
#
_entry.id   AF-A1WSX3-F1
#
_cell.length_a   1.000
_cell.length_b   1.000
_cell.length_c   1.000
_cell.angle_alpha   90.00
_cell.angle_beta   90.00
_cell.angle_gamma   90.00
#
_symmetry.space_group_name_H-M   'P 1'
#
loop_
_entity.id
_entity.type
_entity.pdbx_description
1 polymer ?
#
loop_
_entity_poly.entity_id
_entity_poly.type
_entity_poly.pdbx_seq_one_letter_code
_entity_poly.pdbx_strand_id
1 'polypeptide(L)'
;MAAIDDLSGEIHQAKRDQAEQDRQAQQRDQAERERIERMSAVELAAEIERQRPPRALDLVERDQAVLKAEGERQALQNQHTEAGSASARDQAQAWREAHKVQAWLHDKGIGHAPELRELEKQRAAQHTEWQRLGPRVLDAEQRASSARDMARLRIQPEQSPALAKVAELEKLR
;
A
#
# COMPACT_ATOMS: atom_id res chain seq x y z
N MET A 1 -26.15 -0.60 56.23
CA MET A 1 -26.99 -1.47 55.39
C MET A 1 -27.70 -0.71 54.24
N ALA A 2 -27.21 0.45 53.78
CA ALA A 2 -27.86 1.23 52.70
C ALA A 2 -27.23 1.04 51.30
N ALA A 3 -26.01 0.50 51.19
CA ALA A 3 -25.27 0.44 49.92
C ALA A 3 -25.63 -0.76 49.02
N ILE A 4 -26.25 -1.81 49.56
CA ILE A 4 -26.59 -3.04 48.81
C ILE A 4 -27.92 -2.88 48.04
N ASP A 5 -28.86 -2.10 48.60
CA ASP A 5 -30.15 -1.83 47.96
C ASP A 5 -30.02 -0.85 46.78
N ASP A 6 -29.08 0.10 46.86
CA ASP A 6 -28.77 1.08 45.80
C ASP A 6 -28.18 0.41 44.55
N LEU A 7 -27.23 -0.51 44.75
CA LEU A 7 -26.64 -1.36 43.69
C LEU A 7 -27.68 -2.29 43.04
N SER A 8 -28.68 -2.78 43.79
CA SER A 8 -29.77 -3.56 43.19
C SER A 8 -30.67 -2.71 42.30
N GLY A 9 -30.98 -1.48 42.72
CA GLY A 9 -31.77 -0.53 41.93
C GLY A 9 -31.11 -0.20 40.58
N GLU A 10 -29.81 0.09 40.59
CA GLU A 10 -29.03 0.40 39.38
C GLU A 10 -28.93 -0.79 38.41
N ILE A 11 -28.73 -2.02 38.91
CA ILE A 11 -28.71 -3.23 38.07
C ILE A 11 -30.08 -3.47 37.42
N HIS A 12 -31.18 -3.22 38.15
CA HIS A 12 -32.52 -3.35 37.59
C HIS A 12 -32.83 -2.26 36.55
N GLN A 13 -32.33 -1.04 36.74
CA GLN A 13 -32.44 0.04 35.76
C GLN A 13 -31.68 -0.31 34.48
N ALA A 14 -30.40 -0.70 34.59
CA ALA A 14 -29.56 -1.09 33.45
C ALA A 14 -30.16 -2.26 32.64
N LYS A 15 -30.79 -3.24 33.32
CA LYS A 15 -31.48 -4.34 32.63
C LYS A 15 -32.73 -3.87 31.88
N ARG A 16 -33.47 -2.90 32.39
CA ARG A 16 -34.62 -2.30 31.69
C ARG A 16 -34.16 -1.51 30.47
N ASP A 17 -33.13 -0.69 30.64
CA ASP A 17 -32.56 0.11 29.57
C ASP A 17 -32.02 -0.78 28.44
N GLN A 18 -31.33 -1.89 28.79
CA GLN A 18 -30.89 -2.88 27.82
C GLN A 18 -32.07 -3.54 27.09
N ALA A 19 -33.11 -3.94 27.81
CA ALA A 19 -34.29 -4.56 27.21
C ALA A 19 -35.07 -3.59 26.29
N GLU A 20 -35.09 -2.31 26.62
CA GLU A 20 -35.68 -1.27 25.76
C GLU A 20 -34.83 -1.04 24.51
N GLN A 21 -33.51 -1.00 24.63
CA GLN A 21 -32.59 -0.93 23.49
C GLN A 21 -32.75 -2.14 22.56
N ASP A 22 -32.82 -3.35 23.11
CA ASP A 22 -32.99 -4.58 22.33
C ASP A 22 -34.34 -4.58 21.58
N ARG A 23 -35.43 -4.12 22.21
CA ARG A 23 -36.73 -3.98 21.54
C ARG A 23 -36.69 -2.94 20.42
N GLN A 24 -36.03 -1.80 20.64
CA GLN A 24 -35.87 -0.77 19.61
C GLN A 24 -35.04 -1.29 18.43
N ALA A 25 -33.98 -2.05 18.69
CA ALA A 25 -33.17 -2.69 17.65
C ALA A 25 -34.02 -3.68 16.82
N GLN A 26 -34.78 -4.56 17.48
CA GLN A 26 -35.68 -5.50 16.80
C GLN A 26 -36.73 -4.80 15.94
N GLN A 27 -37.33 -3.70 16.42
CA GLN A 27 -38.30 -2.94 15.64
C GLN A 27 -37.66 -2.28 14.40
N ARG A 28 -36.42 -1.78 14.54
CA ARG A 28 -35.68 -1.21 13.40
C ARG A 28 -35.38 -2.28 12.36
N ASP A 29 -34.94 -3.46 12.79
CA ASP A 29 -34.64 -4.58 11.89
C ASP A 29 -35.89 -5.06 11.14
N GLN A 30 -37.04 -5.14 11.82
CA GLN A 30 -38.32 -5.50 11.18
C GLN A 30 -38.77 -4.44 10.16
N ALA A 31 -38.73 -3.16 10.54
CA ALA A 31 -39.09 -2.07 9.65
C ALA A 31 -38.17 -2.00 8.41
N GLU A 32 -36.88 -2.31 8.58
CA GLU A 32 -35.93 -2.38 7.46
C GLU A 32 -36.27 -3.52 6.50
N ARG A 33 -36.61 -4.71 7.02
CA ARG A 33 -37.04 -5.86 6.21
C ARG A 33 -38.31 -5.54 5.42
N GLU A 34 -39.34 -5.02 6.08
CA GLU A 34 -40.59 -4.61 5.41
C GLU A 34 -40.37 -3.52 4.36
N ARG A 35 -39.40 -2.63 4.57
CA ARG A 35 -39.01 -1.63 3.56
C ARG A 35 -38.40 -2.33 2.34
N ILE A 36 -37.45 -3.24 2.55
CA ILE A 36 -36.76 -3.97 1.47
C ILE A 36 -37.75 -4.82 0.67
N GLU A 37 -38.65 -5.54 1.34
CA GLU A 37 -39.68 -6.37 0.70
C GLU A 37 -40.65 -5.57 -0.19
N ARG A 38 -40.85 -4.28 0.12
CA ARG A 38 -41.68 -3.37 -0.67
C ARG A 38 -40.93 -2.69 -1.82
N MET A 39 -39.60 -2.82 -1.92
CA MET A 39 -38.83 -2.20 -3.00
C MET A 39 -39.08 -2.93 -4.32
N SER A 40 -39.21 -2.16 -5.40
CA SER A 40 -39.15 -2.73 -6.75
C SER A 40 -37.75 -3.25 -7.08
N ALA A 41 -37.63 -4.13 -8.07
CA ALA A 41 -36.34 -4.68 -8.50
C ALA A 41 -35.31 -3.60 -8.88
N VAL A 42 -35.76 -2.47 -9.44
CA VAL A 42 -34.90 -1.33 -9.79
C VAL A 42 -34.42 -0.60 -8.54
N GLU A 43 -35.32 -0.37 -7.57
CA GLU A 43 -34.96 0.26 -6.30
C GLU A 43 -34.03 -0.62 -5.47
N LEU A 44 -34.28 -1.94 -5.45
CA LEU A 44 -33.41 -2.91 -4.79
C LEU A 44 -32.01 -2.95 -5.41
N ALA A 45 -31.91 -2.92 -6.75
CA ALA A 45 -30.63 -2.85 -7.44
C ALA A 45 -29.86 -1.55 -7.12
N ALA A 46 -30.56 -0.41 -7.06
CA ALA A 46 -29.96 0.87 -6.68
C ALA A 46 -29.47 0.88 -5.21
N GLU A 47 -30.23 0.25 -4.31
CA GLU A 47 -29.85 0.09 -2.90
C GLU A 47 -28.63 -0.82 -2.73
N ILE A 48 -28.56 -1.94 -3.47
CA ILE A 48 -27.39 -2.83 -3.50
C ILE A 48 -26.14 -2.05 -3.91
N GLU A 49 -26.21 -1.28 -5.01
CA GLU A 49 -25.05 -0.51 -5.49
C GLU A 49 -24.66 0.60 -4.51
N ARG A 50 -25.62 1.22 -3.82
CA ARG A 50 -25.33 2.20 -2.77
C ARG A 50 -24.60 1.59 -1.58
N GLN A 51 -24.96 0.37 -1.20
CA GLN A 51 -24.37 -0.33 -0.04
C GLN A 51 -23.08 -1.08 -0.39
N ARG A 52 -22.80 -1.31 -1.68
CA ARG A 52 -21.61 -2.00 -2.13
C ARG A 52 -20.36 -1.24 -1.72
N PRO A 53 -19.48 -1.83 -0.88
CA PRO A 53 -18.25 -1.16 -0.52
C PRO A 53 -17.31 -1.08 -1.74
N PRO A 54 -16.36 -0.11 -1.75
CA PRO A 54 -15.32 -0.07 -2.77
C PRO A 54 -14.53 -1.38 -2.83
N ARG A 55 -13.86 -1.67 -3.95
CA ARG A 55 -13.08 -2.90 -4.05
C ARG A 55 -11.92 -2.86 -3.06
N ALA A 56 -11.69 -3.97 -2.36
CA ALA A 56 -10.59 -4.09 -1.39
C ALA A 56 -9.24 -3.69 -1.99
N LEU A 57 -8.99 -4.04 -3.26
CA LEU A 57 -7.77 -3.67 -3.97
C LEU A 57 -7.59 -2.14 -4.04
N ASP A 58 -8.64 -1.40 -4.42
CA ASP A 58 -8.59 0.05 -4.55
C ASP A 58 -8.31 0.73 -3.20
N LEU A 59 -8.82 0.16 -2.11
CA LEU A 59 -8.54 0.64 -0.76
C LEU A 59 -7.11 0.35 -0.32
N VAL A 60 -6.58 -0.83 -0.67
CA VAL A 60 -5.17 -1.19 -0.40
C VAL A 60 -4.22 -0.27 -1.16
N GLU A 61 -4.51 0.05 -2.41
CA GLU A 61 -3.68 0.98 -3.21
C GLU A 61 -3.71 2.41 -2.70
N ARG A 62 -4.77 2.81 -1.98
CA ARG A 62 -4.91 4.12 -1.32
C ARG A 62 -4.42 4.14 0.13
N ASP A 63 -4.00 2.99 0.67
CA ASP A 63 -3.49 2.90 2.02
C ASP A 63 -2.19 3.71 2.16
N GLN A 64 -2.12 4.54 3.22
CA GLN A 64 -1.00 5.46 3.43
C GLN A 64 0.34 4.74 3.63
N ALA A 65 0.33 3.58 4.29
CA ALA A 65 1.55 2.79 4.49
C ALA A 65 2.02 2.16 3.17
N VAL A 66 1.08 1.70 2.33
CA VAL A 66 1.37 1.20 0.99
C VAL A 66 1.95 2.30 0.11
N LEU A 67 1.30 3.46 0.04
CA LEU A 67 1.76 4.60 -0.77
C LEU A 67 3.16 5.08 -0.34
N LYS A 68 3.41 5.16 0.97
CA LYS A 68 4.73 5.55 1.50
C LYS A 68 5.80 4.52 1.13
N ALA A 69 5.54 3.23 1.36
CA ALA A 69 6.51 2.18 1.07
C ALA A 69 6.81 2.08 -0.43
N GLU A 70 5.80 2.24 -1.28
CA GLU A 70 5.97 2.28 -2.73
C GLU A 70 6.73 3.52 -3.21
N GLY A 71 6.47 4.68 -2.61
CA GLY A 71 7.24 5.89 -2.88
C GLY A 71 8.73 5.72 -2.55
N GLU A 72 9.04 5.14 -1.39
CA GLU A 72 10.41 4.83 -0.98
C GLU A 72 11.08 3.82 -1.92
N ARG A 73 10.37 2.74 -2.28
CA ARG A 73 10.84 1.73 -3.23
C ARG A 73 11.15 2.36 -4.58
N GLN A 74 10.25 3.18 -5.11
CA GLN A 74 10.44 3.84 -6.40
C GLN A 74 11.62 4.82 -6.36
N ALA A 75 11.77 5.60 -5.29
CA ALA A 75 12.90 6.52 -5.15
C ALA A 75 14.24 5.78 -5.13
N LEU A 76 14.34 4.67 -4.38
CA LEU A 76 15.54 3.84 -4.34
C LEU A 76 15.83 3.15 -5.67
N GLN A 77 14.78 2.65 -6.34
CA GLN A 77 14.92 2.06 -7.67
C GLN A 77 15.45 3.09 -8.68
N ASN A 78 14.94 4.32 -8.66
CA ASN A 78 15.42 5.39 -9.53
C ASN A 78 16.90 5.69 -9.26
N GLN A 79 17.29 5.86 -8.00
CA GLN A 79 18.70 6.06 -7.62
C GLN A 79 19.59 4.91 -8.09
N HIS A 80 19.14 3.66 -7.93
CA HIS A 80 19.88 2.48 -8.38
C HIS A 80 20.01 2.43 -9.90
N THR A 81 18.95 2.74 -10.64
CA THR A 81 18.98 2.82 -12.10
C THR A 81 19.90 3.94 -12.60
N GLU A 82 19.89 5.10 -11.95
CA GLU A 82 20.79 6.22 -12.27
C GLU A 82 22.26 5.86 -12.00
N ALA A 83 22.56 5.27 -10.85
CA ALA A 83 23.90 4.81 -10.50
C ALA A 83 24.39 3.66 -11.40
N GLY A 84 23.47 2.85 -11.91
CA GLY A 84 23.75 1.78 -12.87
C GLY A 84 23.75 2.22 -14.33
N SER A 85 23.53 3.51 -14.62
CA SER A 85 23.33 4.00 -15.98
C SER A 85 24.55 3.74 -16.87
N ALA A 86 24.29 3.38 -18.13
CA ALA A 86 25.34 3.12 -19.12
C ALA A 86 26.18 4.38 -19.41
N SER A 87 25.63 5.58 -19.18
CA SER A 87 26.24 6.87 -19.51
C SER A 87 27.69 7.03 -19.04
N ALA A 88 28.04 6.69 -17.80
CA ALA A 88 29.44 6.82 -17.36
C ALA A 88 30.37 5.76 -17.94
N ARG A 89 29.86 4.56 -18.24
CA ARG A 89 30.63 3.53 -18.96
C ARG A 89 30.88 3.98 -20.39
N ASP A 90 29.86 4.52 -21.03
CA ASP A 90 29.87 4.99 -22.39
C ASP A 90 30.80 6.20 -22.56
N GLN A 91 30.87 7.10 -21.59
CA GLN A 91 31.79 8.26 -21.62
C GLN A 91 33.27 7.83 -21.59
N ALA A 92 33.66 6.92 -20.69
CA ALA A 92 35.03 6.43 -20.65
C ALA A 92 35.40 5.67 -21.93
N GLN A 93 34.46 4.88 -22.48
CA GLN A 93 34.66 4.13 -23.72
C GLN A 93 34.75 5.05 -24.94
N ALA A 94 33.86 6.03 -25.06
CA ALA A 94 33.87 7.02 -26.13
C ALA A 94 35.17 7.83 -26.13
N TRP A 95 35.67 8.19 -24.93
CA TRP A 95 36.98 8.84 -24.82
C TRP A 95 38.09 7.95 -25.35
N ARG A 96 38.12 6.66 -24.96
CA ARG A 96 39.11 5.69 -25.44
C ARG A 96 39.06 5.52 -26.95
N GLU A 97 37.87 5.53 -27.55
CA GLU A 97 37.67 5.40 -29.00
C GLU A 97 38.14 6.63 -29.77
N ALA A 98 37.93 7.83 -29.24
CA ALA A 98 38.42 9.07 -29.81
C ALA A 98 39.95 9.24 -29.64
N HIS A 99 40.53 8.68 -28.57
CA HIS A 99 41.92 8.91 -28.16
C HIS A 99 42.76 7.64 -28.10
N LYS A 100 42.67 6.76 -29.10
CA LYS A 100 43.25 5.40 -29.08
C LYS A 100 44.73 5.34 -28.70
N VAL A 101 45.57 6.24 -29.21
CA VAL A 101 47.02 6.28 -28.91
C VAL A 101 47.26 6.66 -27.44
N GLN A 102 46.52 7.65 -26.93
CA GLN A 102 46.65 8.10 -25.54
C GLN A 102 46.09 7.06 -24.57
N ALA A 103 44.96 6.43 -24.90
CA ALA A 103 44.43 5.29 -24.17
C ALA A 103 45.42 4.14 -24.12
N TRP A 104 46.06 3.80 -25.24
CA TRP A 104 47.10 2.76 -25.28
C TRP A 104 48.32 3.12 -24.41
N LEU A 105 48.81 4.36 -24.48
CA LEU A 105 49.92 4.82 -23.64
C LEU A 105 49.56 4.81 -22.14
N HIS A 106 48.33 5.21 -21.80
CA HIS A 106 47.79 5.16 -20.44
C HIS A 106 47.69 3.72 -19.92
N ASP A 107 47.13 2.81 -20.73
CA ASP A 107 46.99 1.39 -20.39
C ASP A 107 48.35 0.69 -20.21
N LYS A 108 49.42 1.20 -20.84
CA LYS A 108 50.81 0.74 -20.66
C LYS A 108 51.54 1.40 -19.48
N GLY A 109 50.94 2.38 -18.82
CA GLY A 109 51.57 3.16 -17.75
C GLY A 109 52.70 4.07 -18.22
N ILE A 110 52.79 4.34 -19.52
CA ILE A 110 53.86 5.14 -20.15
C ILE A 110 53.39 6.59 -20.36
N GLY A 111 52.09 6.82 -20.54
CA GLY A 111 51.50 8.14 -20.79
C GLY A 111 50.55 8.61 -19.69
N HIS A 112 50.35 9.92 -19.61
CA HIS A 112 49.38 10.56 -18.72
C HIS A 112 48.10 10.91 -19.49
N ALA A 113 46.95 10.40 -19.04
CA ALA A 113 45.63 10.72 -19.58
C ALA A 113 44.70 11.13 -18.43
N PRO A 114 44.79 12.39 -17.96
CA PRO A 114 44.06 12.83 -16.77
C PRO A 114 42.54 12.81 -16.98
N GLU A 115 42.06 13.09 -18.19
CA GLU A 115 40.65 13.02 -18.54
C GLU A 115 40.12 11.58 -18.46
N LEU A 116 40.88 10.61 -19.01
CA LEU A 116 40.51 9.19 -18.91
C LEU A 116 40.47 8.73 -17.45
N ARG A 117 41.45 9.13 -16.64
CA ARG A 117 41.51 8.79 -15.21
C ARG A 117 40.31 9.34 -14.45
N GLU A 118 39.89 10.56 -14.75
CA GLU A 118 38.72 11.18 -14.13
C GLU A 118 37.42 10.47 -14.54
N LEU A 119 37.26 10.10 -15.81
CA LEU A 119 36.12 9.30 -16.29
C LEU A 119 36.09 7.92 -15.62
N GLU A 120 37.23 7.25 -15.48
CA GLU A 120 37.35 5.96 -14.79
C GLU A 120 37.01 6.08 -13.29
N LYS A 121 37.43 7.17 -12.64
CA LYS A 121 37.08 7.47 -11.25
C LYS A 121 35.58 7.70 -11.07
N GLN A 122 34.95 8.45 -11.98
CA GLN A 122 33.50 8.65 -11.97
C GLN A 122 32.74 7.34 -12.18
N ARG A 123 33.17 6.52 -13.14
CA ARG A 123 32.62 5.18 -13.37
C ARG A 123 32.75 4.28 -12.13
N ALA A 124 33.92 4.29 -11.48
CA ALA A 124 34.14 3.51 -10.26
C ALA A 124 33.24 3.99 -9.11
N ALA A 125 33.12 5.30 -8.91
CA ALA A 125 32.23 5.87 -7.89
C ALA A 125 30.75 5.51 -8.12
N GLN A 126 30.28 5.61 -9.37
CA GLN A 126 28.92 5.20 -9.74
C GLN A 126 28.70 3.70 -9.54
N HIS A 127 29.68 2.86 -9.89
CA HIS A 127 29.60 1.41 -9.66
C HIS A 127 29.51 1.08 -8.16
N THR A 128 30.32 1.73 -7.33
CA THR A 128 30.25 1.58 -5.87
C THR A 128 28.88 1.99 -5.33
N GLU A 129 28.34 3.10 -5.81
CA GLU A 129 27.02 3.57 -5.42
C GLU A 129 25.91 2.60 -5.86
N TRP A 130 25.99 2.07 -7.07
CA TRP A 130 25.09 1.05 -7.59
C TRP A 130 25.11 -0.21 -6.70
N GLN A 131 26.29 -0.72 -6.36
CA GLN A 131 26.44 -1.86 -5.45
C GLN A 131 25.87 -1.59 -4.06
N ARG A 132 26.04 -0.36 -3.54
CA ARG A 132 25.50 0.06 -2.25
C ARG A 132 23.96 0.11 -2.24
N LEU A 133 23.37 0.51 -3.35
CA LEU A 133 21.91 0.66 -3.48
C LEU A 133 21.18 -0.65 -3.71
N GLY A 134 21.81 -1.66 -4.34
CA GLY A 134 21.18 -2.94 -4.68
C GLY A 134 20.41 -3.60 -3.53
N PRO A 135 21.04 -3.88 -2.37
CA PRO A 135 20.33 -4.47 -1.23
C PRO A 135 19.19 -3.59 -0.70
N ARG A 136 19.36 -2.26 -0.72
CA ARG A 136 18.34 -1.32 -0.23
C ARG A 136 17.08 -1.31 -1.10
N VAL A 137 17.24 -1.53 -2.41
CA VAL A 137 16.10 -1.70 -3.34
C VAL A 137 15.32 -2.96 -2.99
N LEU A 138 16.00 -4.10 -2.80
CA LEU A 138 15.37 -5.36 -2.41
C LEU A 138 14.63 -5.24 -1.06
N ASP A 139 15.25 -4.59 -0.08
CA ASP A 139 14.62 -4.32 1.22
C ASP A 139 13.37 -3.43 1.07
N ALA A 140 13.39 -2.46 0.17
CA ALA A 140 12.25 -1.59 -0.09
C ALA A 140 11.12 -2.32 -0.84
N GLU A 141 11.45 -3.21 -1.77
CA GLU A 141 10.50 -4.12 -2.42
C GLU A 141 9.78 -4.99 -1.39
N GLN A 142 10.54 -5.62 -0.50
CA GLN A 142 9.98 -6.45 0.56
C GLN A 142 9.08 -5.64 1.49
N ARG A 143 9.51 -4.44 1.91
CA ARG A 143 8.69 -3.55 2.76
C ARG A 143 7.40 -3.13 2.07
N ALA A 144 7.43 -2.84 0.77
CA ALA A 144 6.24 -2.46 0.03
C ALA A 144 5.27 -3.64 -0.16
N SER A 145 5.79 -4.86 -0.36
CA SER A 145 4.97 -6.08 -0.36
C SER A 145 4.30 -6.29 1.00
N SER A 146 5.08 -6.24 2.08
CA SER A 146 4.57 -6.41 3.44
C SER A 146 3.53 -5.35 3.81
N ALA A 147 3.71 -4.10 3.38
CA ALA A 147 2.71 -3.05 3.59
C ALA A 147 1.38 -3.38 2.89
N ARG A 148 1.42 -3.91 1.66
CA ARG A 148 0.20 -4.35 0.95
C ARG A 148 -0.48 -5.51 1.67
N ASP A 149 0.28 -6.49 2.14
CA ASP A 149 -0.28 -7.65 2.84
C ASP A 149 -0.93 -7.23 4.16
N MET A 150 -0.28 -6.33 4.92
CA MET A 150 -0.85 -5.76 6.14
C MET A 150 -2.13 -4.95 5.86
N ALA A 151 -2.13 -4.13 4.81
CA ALA A 151 -3.33 -3.38 4.41
C ALA A 151 -4.48 -4.32 4.03
N ARG A 152 -4.19 -5.41 3.28
CA ARG A 152 -5.19 -6.43 2.93
C ARG A 152 -5.76 -7.12 4.17
N LEU A 153 -4.91 -7.53 5.11
CA LEU A 153 -5.33 -8.19 6.35
C LEU A 153 -6.22 -7.30 7.22
N ARG A 154 -6.07 -5.98 7.13
CA ARG A 154 -6.89 -5.01 7.85
C ARG A 154 -8.21 -4.71 7.11
N ILE A 155 -8.15 -4.46 5.79
CA ILE A 155 -9.31 -4.01 5.00
C ILE A 155 -10.33 -5.13 4.79
N GLN A 156 -9.89 -6.37 4.55
CA GLN A 156 -10.81 -7.49 4.31
C GLN A 156 -11.82 -7.70 5.45
N PRO A 157 -11.42 -7.84 6.73
CA PRO A 157 -12.38 -8.01 7.81
C PRO A 157 -13.24 -6.76 8.05
N GLU A 158 -12.72 -5.55 7.80
CA GLU A 158 -13.51 -4.31 7.87
C GLU A 158 -14.66 -4.31 6.84
N GLN A 159 -14.45 -4.89 5.66
CA GLN A 159 -15.47 -4.96 4.59
C GLN A 159 -16.44 -6.13 4.72
N SER A 160 -16.06 -7.21 5.41
CA SER A 160 -16.87 -8.44 5.51
C SER A 160 -18.33 -8.19 5.88
N PRO A 161 -18.69 -7.33 6.87
CA PRO A 161 -20.10 -7.09 7.21
C PRO A 161 -20.89 -6.42 6.07
N ALA A 162 -20.30 -5.42 5.41
CA ALA A 162 -20.95 -4.72 4.29
C ALA A 162 -21.14 -5.64 3.08
N LEU A 163 -20.14 -6.47 2.77
CA LEU A 163 -20.23 -7.47 1.71
C LEU A 163 -21.27 -8.54 2.01
N ALA A 164 -21.39 -8.97 3.27
CA ALA A 164 -22.42 -9.91 3.69
C ALA A 164 -23.83 -9.33 3.50
N LYS A 165 -24.05 -8.07 3.89
CA LYS A 165 -25.33 -7.37 3.70
C LYS A 165 -25.69 -7.25 2.21
N VAL A 166 -24.73 -6.88 1.37
CA VAL A 166 -24.90 -6.83 -0.09
C VAL A 166 -25.30 -8.20 -0.64
N ALA A 167 -24.62 -9.27 -0.22
CA ALA A 167 -24.93 -10.62 -0.65
C ALA A 167 -26.32 -11.11 -0.16
N GLU A 168 -26.81 -10.63 0.99
CA GLU A 168 -28.19 -10.88 1.44
C GLU A 168 -29.20 -10.17 0.54
N LEU A 169 -28.97 -8.90 0.20
CA LEU A 169 -29.85 -8.14 -0.69
C LEU A 169 -29.86 -8.71 -2.12
N GLU A 170 -28.73 -9.17 -2.62
CA GLU A 170 -28.62 -9.82 -3.93
C GLU A 170 -29.46 -11.10 -4.04
N LYS A 171 -29.73 -11.79 -2.93
CA LYS A 171 -30.62 -12.97 -2.91
C LYS A 171 -32.11 -12.61 -3.06
N LEU A 172 -32.47 -11.34 -2.82
CA LEU A 172 -33.85 -10.83 -2.88
C LEU A 172 -34.19 -10.22 -4.26
N ARG A 173 -33.18 -10.02 -5.11
CA ARG A 173 -33.32 -9.46 -6.45
C ARG A 173 -33.83 -10.49 -7.43
#